data_AF-A0A1B6HHV6-F1
#
_entry.id   AF-A0A1B6HHV6-F1
#
_cell.length_a   1.000
_cell.length_b   1.000
_cell.length_c   1.000
_cell.angle_alpha   90.00
_cell.angle_beta   90.00
_cell.angle_gamma   90.00
#
_symmetry.space_group_name_H-M   'P 1'
#
loop_
_entity.id
_entity.type
_entity.pdbx_description
1 polymer ?
#
loop_
_entity_poly.entity_id
_entity_poly.type
_entity_poly.pdbx_seq_one_letter_code
_entity_poly.pdbx_strand_id
1 'polypeptide(L)'
;SRRVVVLVSDCAAPSQRVLPSALPDLLCQSLTPFSNFLKAAHVNAQSLYGHIDEFRSMFQPSPVDIILISETWLKPHLSDRSVELPGFNLYRNDRLHKG
;
A
#
# COMPACT_ATOMS: atom_id res chain seq x y z
N SER A 1 5.28 15.97 9.79
CA SER A 1 5.93 14.82 9.13
C SER A 1 5.23 14.60 7.81
N ARG A 2 5.95 14.70 6.67
CA ARG A 2 5.38 14.62 5.33
C ARG A 2 5.36 13.15 4.92
N ARG A 3 4.24 12.45 5.16
CA ARG A 3 3.99 11.09 4.65
C ARG A 3 3.53 11.22 3.20
N VAL A 4 4.28 10.64 2.27
CA VAL A 4 4.24 11.00 0.85
C VAL A 4 4.01 9.76 0.01
N VAL A 5 2.92 9.82 -0.74
CA VAL A 5 2.62 9.13 -2.00
C VAL A 5 2.45 7.62 -1.89
N VAL A 6 1.19 7.20 -1.94
CA VAL A 6 0.85 5.89 -2.50
C VAL A 6 1.02 5.97 -4.02
N LEU A 7 1.85 5.15 -4.66
CA LEU A 7 1.88 5.03 -6.13
C LEU A 7 1.25 3.70 -6.52
N VAL A 8 0.16 3.79 -7.27
CA VAL A 8 -0.53 2.62 -7.82
C VAL A 8 -0.05 2.35 -9.25
N SER A 9 0.60 1.22 -9.51
CA SER A 9 1.12 0.86 -10.86
C SER A 9 0.86 -0.59 -11.22
N ASP A 10 0.27 -0.86 -12.39
CA ASP A 10 0.02 -2.25 -12.85
C ASP A 10 1.28 -2.87 -13.48
N CYS A 11 1.78 -3.96 -12.88
CA CYS A 11 2.71 -4.91 -13.50
C CYS A 11 2.37 -6.31 -12.98
N ALA A 12 2.23 -7.29 -13.88
CA ALA A 12 1.80 -8.65 -13.55
C ALA A 12 2.94 -9.50 -12.97
N ALA A 13 2.74 -10.10 -11.80
CA ALA A 13 3.56 -11.15 -11.23
C ALA A 13 2.71 -12.13 -10.41
N PRO A 14 2.86 -13.46 -10.59
CA PRO A 14 2.17 -14.43 -9.77
C PRO A 14 2.91 -14.62 -8.44
N SER A 15 2.24 -14.42 -7.30
CA SER A 15 2.41 -15.25 -6.10
C SER A 15 1.47 -14.80 -4.97
N GLN A 16 0.57 -15.69 -4.55
CA GLN A 16 -0.11 -15.58 -3.27
C GLN A 16 0.90 -15.86 -2.13
N ARG A 17 1.04 -14.92 -1.20
CA ARG A 17 1.54 -15.20 0.15
C ARG A 17 0.57 -14.60 1.15
N VAL A 18 0.10 -15.44 2.07
CA VAL A 18 -0.66 -15.00 3.24
C VAL A 18 0.25 -14.09 4.07
N LEU A 19 -0.26 -12.91 4.38
CA LEU A 19 0.46 -11.92 5.15
C LEU A 19 0.37 -12.29 6.65
N PRO A 20 1.49 -12.38 7.39
CA PRO A 20 1.44 -12.68 8.81
C PRO A 20 0.73 -11.56 9.57
N SER A 21 -0.17 -11.89 10.50
CA SER A 21 -0.79 -10.91 11.42
C SER A 21 0.22 -10.08 12.23
N ALA A 22 1.47 -10.56 12.33
CA ALA A 22 2.58 -9.87 12.99
C ALA A 22 3.35 -8.88 12.09
N LEU A 23 2.96 -8.69 10.82
CA LEU A 23 3.70 -7.79 9.92
C LEU A 23 3.84 -6.34 10.45
N PRO A 24 2.80 -5.71 11.05
CA PRO A 24 2.94 -4.37 11.62
C PRO A 24 4.10 -4.26 12.62
N ASP A 25 4.21 -5.24 13.51
CA ASP A 25 5.26 -5.29 14.53
C ASP A 25 6.63 -5.50 13.89
N LEU A 26 6.72 -6.37 12.89
CA LEU A 26 7.97 -6.60 12.15
C LEU A 26 8.44 -5.35 11.40
N LEU A 27 7.52 -4.59 10.79
CA LEU A 27 7.84 -3.32 10.14
C LEU A 27 8.36 -2.31 11.17
N CYS A 28 7.70 -2.21 12.33
CA CYS A 28 8.16 -1.34 13.41
C CYS A 28 9.56 -1.74 13.89
N GLN A 29 9.79 -3.01 14.20
CA GLN A 29 11.07 -3.51 14.69
C GLN A 29 12.19 -3.31 13.66
N SER A 30 11.91 -3.56 12.39
CA SER A 30 12.93 -3.51 11.33
C SER A 30 13.27 -2.09 10.89
N LEU A 31 12.31 -1.16 10.93
CA LEU A 31 12.45 0.15 10.29
C LEU A 31 12.59 1.32 11.28
N THR A 32 12.18 1.16 12.54
CA THR A 32 12.34 2.19 13.58
C THR A 32 13.79 2.65 13.78
N PRO A 33 14.82 1.77 13.71
CA PRO A 33 16.22 2.20 13.81
C PRO A 33 16.66 3.19 12.73
N PHE A 34 15.94 3.25 11.60
CA PHE A 34 16.26 4.09 10.45
C PHE A 34 15.36 5.34 10.40
N SER A 35 15.20 6.03 11.54
CA SER A 35 14.30 7.19 11.68
C SER A 35 14.63 8.36 10.73
N ASN A 36 15.90 8.55 10.39
CA ASN A 36 16.38 9.61 9.49
C ASN A 36 16.44 9.20 8.00
N PHE A 37 16.01 7.99 7.67
CA PHE A 37 15.99 7.49 6.29
C PHE A 37 14.57 7.48 5.75
N LEU A 38 14.47 7.66 4.44
CA LEU A 38 13.23 7.47 3.70
C LEU A 38 12.93 5.98 3.58
N LYS A 39 11.82 5.52 4.17
CA LYS A 39 11.40 4.11 4.13
C LYS A 39 10.28 3.94 3.12
N ALA A 40 10.51 3.07 2.14
CA ALA A 40 9.52 2.71 1.14
C ALA A 40 9.18 1.22 1.22
N ALA A 41 7.91 0.89 1.07
CA ALA A 41 7.42 -0.48 0.92
C ALA A 41 6.77 -0.64 -0.47
N HIS A 42 6.88 -1.82 -1.07
CA HIS A 42 6.15 -2.20 -2.27
C HIS A 42 5.31 -3.44 -2.01
N VAL A 43 4.04 -3.42 -2.38
CA VAL A 43 3.12 -4.54 -2.23
C VAL A 43 2.36 -4.76 -3.52
N ASN A 44 2.35 -6.01 -3.98
CA ASN A 44 1.41 -6.43 -5.01
C ASN A 44 0.09 -6.81 -4.34
N ALA A 45 -0.97 -6.05 -4.60
CA ALA A 45 -2.25 -6.18 -3.92
C ALA A 45 -3.18 -7.25 -4.52
N GLN A 46 -2.99 -7.61 -5.80
CA GLN A 46 -3.85 -8.55 -6.53
C GLN A 46 -5.36 -8.30 -6.32
N SER A 47 -5.78 -7.02 -6.41
CA SER A 47 -7.08 -6.44 -5.99
C SER A 47 -7.02 -5.70 -4.65
N LEU A 48 -6.65 -4.41 -4.68
CA LEU A 48 -6.60 -3.58 -3.46
C LEU A 48 -7.99 -3.43 -2.81
N TYR A 49 -9.04 -3.30 -3.61
CA TYR A 49 -10.39 -3.07 -3.07
C TYR A 49 -10.88 -4.24 -2.19
N GLY A 50 -10.48 -5.47 -2.52
CA GLY A 50 -10.81 -6.66 -1.71
C GLY A 50 -10.05 -6.75 -0.39
N HIS A 51 -8.94 -6.02 -0.26
CA HIS A 51 -7.98 -6.15 0.84
C HIS A 51 -7.74 -4.82 1.58
N ILE A 52 -8.52 -3.77 1.32
CA ILE A 52 -8.20 -2.42 1.80
C ILE A 52 -8.12 -2.33 3.34
N ASP A 53 -8.96 -3.05 4.06
CA ASP A 53 -8.95 -3.02 5.53
C ASP A 53 -7.70 -3.72 6.09
N GLU A 54 -7.21 -4.76 5.42
CA GLU A 54 -5.94 -5.41 5.76
C GLU A 54 -4.78 -4.44 5.54
N PHE A 55 -4.76 -3.72 4.41
CA PHE A 55 -3.75 -2.69 4.13
C PHE A 55 -3.78 -1.55 5.16
N ARG A 56 -4.97 -1.09 5.57
CA ARG A 56 -5.11 -0.08 6.64
C ARG A 56 -4.51 -0.59 7.94
N SER A 57 -4.83 -1.83 8.34
CA SER A 57 -4.28 -2.44 9.55
C SER A 57 -2.76 -2.63 9.48
N MET A 58 -2.21 -2.94 8.31
CA MET A 58 -0.77 -3.14 8.12
C MET A 58 0.04 -1.84 8.26
N PHE A 59 -0.47 -0.77 7.65
CA PHE A 59 0.30 0.45 7.45
C PHE A 59 -0.04 1.59 8.42
N GLN A 60 -1.19 1.55 9.11
CA GLN A 60 -1.51 2.57 10.13
C GLN A 60 -0.44 2.72 11.23
N PRO A 61 0.05 1.63 11.86
CA PRO A 61 1.10 1.74 12.88
C PRO A 61 2.52 1.79 12.29
N SER A 62 2.67 1.79 10.96
CA SER A 62 3.96 1.55 10.31
C SER A 62 4.87 2.78 10.30
N PRO A 63 6.19 2.62 10.47
CA PRO A 63 7.18 3.67 10.27
C PRO A 63 7.49 3.95 8.78
N VAL A 64 6.75 3.35 7.84
CA VAL A 64 6.93 3.55 6.39
C VAL A 64 6.50 4.96 5.95
N ASP A 65 7.29 5.58 5.10
CA ASP A 65 7.03 6.93 4.57
C ASP A 65 6.30 6.90 3.21
N ILE A 66 6.60 5.88 2.39
CA ILE A 66 6.08 5.70 1.01
C ILE A 66 5.58 4.26 0.83
N ILE A 67 4.38 4.09 0.25
CA ILE A 67 3.80 2.77 -0.03
C ILE A 67 3.50 2.66 -1.52
N LEU A 68 4.22 1.82 -2.22
CA LEU A 68 4.00 1.53 -3.63
C LEU A 68 3.07 0.31 -3.72
N ILE A 69 1.98 0.39 -4.47
CA ILE A 69 1.03 -0.71 -4.60
C ILE A 69 0.87 -1.09 -6.07
N SER A 70 1.09 -2.35 -6.42
CA SER A 70 0.85 -2.85 -7.77
C SER A 70 -0.36 -3.78 -7.84
N GLU A 71 -0.87 -4.01 -9.06
CA GLU A 71 -2.03 -4.87 -9.33
C GLU A 71 -3.26 -4.56 -8.47
N THR A 72 -3.56 -3.27 -8.33
CA THR A 72 -4.67 -2.84 -7.45
C THR A 72 -6.03 -3.15 -8.06
N TRP A 73 -6.09 -3.30 -9.39
CA TRP A 73 -7.30 -3.52 -10.20
C TRP A 73 -8.40 -2.50 -9.91
N LEU A 74 -8.01 -1.30 -9.50
CA LEU A 74 -8.93 -0.20 -9.26
C LEU A 74 -9.51 0.32 -10.56
N LYS A 75 -10.76 0.78 -10.46
CA LYS A 75 -11.45 1.44 -11.56
C LYS A 75 -11.54 2.95 -11.27
N PRO A 76 -11.47 3.82 -12.31
CA PRO A 76 -11.53 5.27 -12.15
C PRO A 76 -12.75 5.82 -11.40
N HIS A 77 -13.87 5.09 -11.40
CA HIS A 77 -15.09 5.51 -10.71
C HIS A 77 -15.13 5.18 -9.22
N LEU A 78 -14.18 4.40 -8.70
CA LEU A 78 -14.09 4.15 -7.26
C LEU A 78 -13.63 5.43 -6.56
N SER A 79 -14.34 5.85 -5.51
CA SER A 79 -13.97 7.02 -4.72
C SER A 79 -12.63 6.80 -4.02
N ASP A 80 -11.79 7.83 -3.97
CA ASP A 80 -10.52 7.81 -3.25
C ASP A 80 -10.69 7.44 -1.76
N ARG A 81 -11.77 7.89 -1.12
CA ARG A 81 -12.09 7.52 0.27
C ARG A 81 -12.24 6.02 0.49
N SER A 82 -12.65 5.28 -0.55
CA SER A 82 -12.81 3.83 -0.45
C SER A 82 -11.49 3.08 -0.36
N VAL A 83 -10.38 3.70 -0.81
CA VAL A 83 -9.06 3.07 -0.91
C VAL A 83 -7.93 3.89 -0.27
N GLU A 84 -8.25 5.03 0.34
CA GLU A 84 -7.27 5.82 1.06
C GLU A 84 -6.78 5.12 2.34
N LEU A 85 -5.49 5.30 2.60
CA LEU A 85 -4.85 4.90 3.85
C LEU A 85 -4.73 6.14 4.75
N PRO A 86 -5.34 6.14 5.95
CA PRO A 86 -5.29 7.30 6.84
C PRO A 86 -3.86 7.75 7.14
N GLY A 87 -3.59 9.04 6.97
CA GLY A 87 -2.27 9.62 7.18
C GLY A 87 -1.31 9.51 5.98
N PHE A 88 -1.77 8.98 4.84
CA PHE A 88 -1.05 8.99 3.57
C PHE A 88 -1.77 9.83 2.54
N ASN A 89 -1.00 10.40 1.61
CA ASN A 89 -1.55 11.02 0.41
C ASN A 89 -1.71 9.94 -0.68
N LEU A 90 -2.91 9.80 -1.23
CA LEU A 90 -3.20 8.85 -2.29
C LEU A 90 -2.91 9.45 -3.67
N TYR A 91 -2.10 8.76 -4.47
CA TYR A 91 -1.96 9.02 -5.90
C TYR A 91 -2.21 7.72 -6.65
N ARG A 92 -3.09 7.75 -7.63
CA ARG A 92 -3.51 6.55 -8.35
C ARG A 92 -3.38 6.73 -9.85
N ASN A 93 -2.95 5.67 -10.50
CA ASN A 93 -2.96 5.55 -11.95
C ASN A 93 -3.78 4.31 -12.31
N ASP A 94 -5.09 4.52 -12.44
CA ASP A 94 -6.04 3.43 -12.63
C ASP A 94 -6.02 2.88 -14.05
N ARG A 95 -6.35 1.59 -14.18
CA ARG A 95 -6.50 0.95 -15.47
C ARG A 95 -7.78 1.45 -16.16
N LEU A 96 -7.62 2.07 -17.33
CA LEU A 96 -8.76 2.54 -18.14
C LEU A 96 -9.44 1.42 -18.94
N HIS A 97 -8.70 0.37 -19.30
CA HIS A 97 -9.16 -0.70 -20.18
C HIS A 97 -8.73 -2.09 -19.68
N LYS A 98 -9.61 -3.09 -19.79
CA LYS A 98 -9.19 -4.49 -19.71
C LYS A 98 -8.46 -4.82 -21.02
N GLY A 99 -7.14 -4.86 -20.96
CA GLY A 99 -6.34 -5.65 -21.90
C GLY A 99 -6.56 -7.13 -21.65
#